data_AF-A0A1H9BXN7-F1
#
_entry.id   AF-A0A1H9BXN7-F1
#
_cell.length_a   1.000
_cell.length_b   1.000
_cell.length_c   1.000
_cell.angle_alpha   90.00
_cell.angle_beta   90.00
_cell.angle_gamma   90.00
#
_symmetry.space_group_name_H-M   'P 1'
#
loop_
_entity.id
_entity.type
_entity.pdbx_description
1 polymer ?
#
loop_
_entity_poly.entity_id
_entity_poly.type
_entity_poly.pdbx_seq_one_letter_code
_entity_poly.pdbx_strand_id
1 'polypeptide(L)'
;MGDAWGEFRRKVFGEPYLVWHEGADVGALIAEHEREPVRAERMLRAGVGEHDHVAVESLGALARLGRAPSDTAALLRSALPSARGVFRVRTAQVLYELIGTDEYVSEVAAVLEGFGHWGERIDAAMALRLLPITPRSLAALHRGTFDQEYLVRHHSANGLLALAGQKFEISDDSRFAQVSGRDPAAWHVVADELLGAFATRSAGVHGDRASFAVELGPADYAAPHHRAARVYLAGTRLPGADRSHVPMLRNIGVYTTHPDRPPHYPNLRATLEHLGFADLPESVTLDEDATAATLDSVTRALDFDIDVSRWRATDLLIGDRSRIALEIGPADPDGSQLRTCTLWLDGAIATPFDNTAYVPQFTNSLRVSAARYRAGQWADFAHWGPTTDDLAAEMHPDGTLQYLLLSRLEGVGDREGAVRLRVDEIVAVLEKAADVLTAEE
;
A
#
# COMPACT_ATOMS: atom_id res chain seq x y z
N MET A 1 19.26 33.18 20.48
CA MET A 1 17.92 33.25 19.82
C MET A 1 16.94 32.21 20.35
N GLY A 2 17.35 31.21 21.15
CA GLY A 2 16.58 29.99 21.41
C GLY A 2 15.32 30.06 22.30
N ASP A 3 14.68 31.23 22.47
CA ASP A 3 13.31 31.31 23.03
C ASP A 3 12.48 32.45 22.40
N ALA A 4 12.96 33.05 21.30
CA ALA A 4 12.25 34.16 20.66
C ALA A 4 10.90 33.70 20.08
N TRP A 5 10.85 32.48 19.52
CA TRP A 5 9.60 31.87 19.08
C TRP A 5 8.68 31.55 20.25
N GLY A 6 9.18 30.92 21.33
CA GLY A 6 8.37 30.58 22.50
C GLY A 6 7.72 31.80 23.17
N GLU A 7 8.46 32.90 23.32
CA GLU A 7 7.91 34.17 23.82
C GLU A 7 6.86 34.75 22.88
N PHE A 8 7.15 34.79 21.57
CA PHE A 8 6.19 35.25 20.57
C PHE A 8 4.92 34.41 20.58
N ARG A 9 5.05 33.08 20.62
CA ARG A 9 3.95 32.14 20.62
C ARG A 9 3.04 32.35 21.83
N ARG A 10 3.61 32.44 23.04
CA ARG A 10 2.85 32.72 24.26
C ARG A 10 2.12 34.05 24.20
N LYS A 11 2.78 35.09 23.68
CA LYS A 11 2.19 36.43 23.57
C LYS A 11 1.05 36.50 22.55
N VAL A 12 1.21 35.85 21.39
CA VAL A 12 0.26 35.96 20.27
C VAL A 12 -0.87 34.95 20.39
N PHE A 13 -0.57 33.69 20.73
CA PHE A 13 -1.56 32.61 20.74
C PHE A 13 -2.01 32.21 22.14
N GLY A 14 -1.31 32.65 23.19
CA GLY A 14 -1.60 32.28 24.57
C GLY A 14 -0.79 31.08 25.08
N GLU A 15 -1.17 30.58 26.25
CA GLU A 15 -0.46 29.47 26.92
C GLU A 15 -0.51 28.18 26.08
N PRO A 16 0.59 27.40 26.01
CA PRO A 16 0.64 26.19 25.16
C PRO A 16 -0.49 25.19 25.41
N TYR A 17 -0.94 25.06 26.66
CA TYR A 17 -2.07 24.21 27.02
C TYR A 17 -3.39 24.70 26.40
N LEU A 18 -3.64 26.00 26.41
CA LEU A 18 -4.84 26.58 25.79
C LEU A 18 -4.76 26.48 24.27
N VAL A 19 -3.60 26.75 23.67
CA VAL A 19 -3.40 26.57 22.21
C VAL A 19 -3.67 25.13 21.78
N TRP A 20 -3.25 24.15 22.59
CA TRP A 20 -3.53 22.74 22.31
C TRP A 20 -5.02 22.38 22.45
N HIS A 21 -5.72 22.96 23.43
CA HIS A 21 -7.12 22.63 23.73
C HIS A 21 -8.14 23.40 22.89
N GLU A 22 -7.86 24.67 22.60
CA GLU A 22 -8.79 25.62 21.96
C GLU A 22 -8.35 25.99 20.53
N GLY A 23 -7.14 25.60 20.13
CA GLY A 23 -6.51 26.03 18.88
C GLY A 23 -5.79 27.37 19.02
N ALA A 24 -4.99 27.72 18.01
CA ALA A 24 -4.28 28.99 17.98
C ALA A 24 -5.23 30.16 17.65
N ASP A 25 -5.10 31.28 18.38
CA ASP A 25 -5.81 32.52 18.04
C ASP A 25 -5.24 33.15 16.75
N VAL A 26 -5.80 32.74 15.62
CA VAL A 26 -5.44 33.27 14.30
C VAL A 26 -5.78 34.77 14.19
N GLY A 27 -6.78 35.26 14.92
CA GLY A 27 -7.13 36.68 14.93
C GLY A 27 -6.02 37.54 15.52
N ALA A 28 -5.44 37.11 16.64
CA ALA A 28 -4.29 37.76 17.25
C ALA A 28 -3.06 37.74 16.32
N LEU A 29 -2.82 36.64 15.61
CA LEU A 29 -1.76 36.58 14.60
C LEU A 29 -1.99 37.58 13.45
N ILE A 30 -3.22 37.67 12.94
CA ILE A 30 -3.55 38.60 11.84
C ILE A 30 -3.29 40.05 12.29
N ALA A 31 -3.75 40.42 13.50
CA ALA A 31 -3.50 41.74 14.06
C ALA A 31 -2.01 42.03 14.24
N GLU A 32 -1.23 41.05 14.72
CA GLU A 32 0.22 41.17 14.85
C GLU A 32 0.90 41.31 13.48
N HIS A 33 0.46 40.57 12.47
CA HIS A 33 0.98 40.65 11.11
C HIS A 33 0.66 42.00 10.44
N GLU A 34 -0.52 42.58 10.70
CA GLU A 34 -0.85 43.94 10.20
C GLU A 34 0.02 45.02 10.86
N ARG A 35 0.35 44.83 12.14
CA ARG A 35 1.13 45.79 12.93
C ARG A 35 2.63 45.70 12.65
N GLU A 36 3.20 44.49 12.57
CA GLU A 36 4.63 44.23 12.36
C GLU A 36 4.84 42.99 11.45
N PRO A 37 4.56 43.06 10.13
CA PRO A 37 4.57 41.89 9.24
C PRO A 37 5.93 41.17 9.21
N VAL A 38 7.02 41.94 9.05
CA VAL A 38 8.39 41.40 9.01
C VAL A 38 8.74 40.64 10.29
N ARG A 39 8.25 41.09 11.45
CA ARG A 39 8.48 40.39 12.72
C ARG A 39 7.66 39.11 12.77
N ALA A 40 6.37 39.17 12.45
CA ALA A 40 5.49 38.01 12.45
C ALA A 40 6.04 36.91 11.52
N GLU A 41 6.39 37.26 10.28
CA GLU A 41 6.98 36.32 9.31
C GLU A 41 8.29 35.70 9.82
N ARG A 42 9.19 36.51 10.38
CA ARG A 42 10.45 36.01 10.95
C ARG A 42 10.20 35.03 12.11
N MET A 43 9.20 35.30 12.95
CA MET A 43 8.84 34.41 14.06
C MET A 43 8.19 33.11 13.57
N LEU A 44 7.30 33.17 12.58
CA LEU A 44 6.73 31.97 11.96
C LEU A 44 7.80 31.09 11.33
N ARG A 45 8.80 31.68 10.64
CA ARG A 45 9.96 30.92 10.12
C ARG A 45 10.77 30.27 11.24
N ALA A 46 10.98 30.97 12.34
CA ALA A 46 11.67 30.41 13.51
C ALA A 46 10.88 29.22 14.08
N GLY A 47 9.55 29.34 14.21
CA GLY A 47 8.68 28.26 14.66
C GLY A 47 8.69 27.05 13.73
N VAL A 48 8.72 27.24 12.40
CA VAL A 48 8.93 26.15 11.43
C VAL A 48 10.29 25.48 11.65
N GLY A 49 11.36 26.27 11.89
CA GLY A 49 12.69 25.74 12.20
C GLY A 49 12.77 24.98 13.53
N GLU A 50 11.86 25.25 14.48
CA GLU A 50 11.71 24.53 15.74
C GLU A 50 10.70 23.36 15.65
N HIS A 51 10.19 23.05 14.44
CA HIS A 51 9.17 22.03 14.19
C HIS A 51 7.86 22.23 14.99
N ASP A 52 7.47 23.49 15.23
CA ASP A 52 6.20 23.81 15.89
C ASP A 52 5.05 23.84 14.88
N HIS A 53 4.05 22.97 15.05
CA HIS A 53 2.90 22.87 14.15
C HIS A 53 2.05 24.15 14.11
N VAL A 54 2.03 24.94 15.20
CA VAL A 54 1.28 26.19 15.27
C VAL A 54 1.83 27.20 14.25
N ALA A 55 3.14 27.20 14.01
CA ALA A 55 3.76 28.08 13.01
C ALA A 55 3.31 27.72 11.59
N VAL A 56 3.14 26.43 11.31
CA VAL A 56 2.68 25.92 10.00
C VAL A 56 1.21 26.26 9.77
N GLU A 57 0.35 25.98 10.75
CA GLU A 57 -1.08 26.32 10.70
C GLU A 57 -1.28 27.83 10.50
N SER A 58 -0.47 28.63 11.18
CA SER A 58 -0.43 30.09 11.07
C SER A 58 -0.08 30.55 9.65
N LEU A 59 0.93 29.93 9.02
CA LEU A 59 1.28 30.21 7.63
C LEU A 59 0.15 29.83 6.67
N GLY A 60 -0.52 28.69 6.89
CA GLY A 60 -1.71 28.29 6.14
C GLY A 60 -2.87 29.28 6.30
N ALA A 61 -3.10 29.77 7.51
CA ALA A 61 -4.12 30.79 7.78
C ALA A 61 -3.83 32.11 7.06
N LEU A 62 -2.58 32.58 7.08
CA LEU A 62 -2.17 33.77 6.32
C LEU A 62 -2.28 33.53 4.81
N ALA A 63 -1.99 32.32 4.32
CA ALA A 63 -2.08 31.99 2.90
C ALA A 63 -3.52 32.06 2.39
N ARG A 64 -4.49 31.56 3.17
CA ARG A 64 -5.94 31.68 2.86
C ARG A 64 -6.41 33.14 2.76
N LEU A 65 -5.68 34.08 3.37
CA LEU A 65 -5.93 35.52 3.28
C LEU A 65 -5.10 36.24 2.21
N GLY A 66 -4.27 35.52 1.45
CA GLY A 66 -3.33 36.12 0.49
C GLY A 66 -2.20 36.92 1.14
N ARG A 67 -1.86 36.61 2.40
CA ARG A 67 -0.88 37.35 3.22
C ARG A 67 0.36 36.54 3.61
N ALA A 68 0.42 35.26 3.28
CA ALA A 68 1.60 34.46 3.58
C ALA A 68 2.81 34.91 2.74
N PRO A 69 4.04 34.76 3.26
CA PRO A 69 5.25 34.96 2.49
C PRO A 69 5.23 34.16 1.17
N SER A 70 5.73 34.75 0.08
CA SER A 70 5.71 34.12 -1.25
C SER A 70 6.53 32.81 -1.33
N ASP A 71 7.49 32.62 -0.43
CA ASP A 71 8.32 31.43 -0.31
C ASP A 71 7.80 30.41 0.71
N THR A 72 6.59 30.57 1.26
CA THR A 72 5.99 29.66 2.26
C THR A 72 6.00 28.21 1.78
N ALA A 73 5.60 27.94 0.53
CA ALA A 73 5.61 26.59 -0.02
C ALA A 73 7.03 25.99 -0.08
N ALA A 74 8.03 26.78 -0.47
CA ALA A 74 9.42 26.34 -0.53
C ALA A 74 9.98 26.04 0.87
N LEU A 75 9.68 26.90 1.84
CA LEU A 75 10.03 26.71 3.25
C LEU A 75 9.45 25.40 3.80
N LEU A 76 8.15 25.18 3.63
CA LEU A 76 7.47 23.98 4.14
C LEU A 76 7.95 22.70 3.46
N ARG A 77 8.18 22.70 2.13
CA ARG A 77 8.78 21.56 1.42
C ARG A 77 10.17 21.21 1.96
N SER A 78 10.98 22.21 2.31
CA SER A 78 12.32 21.97 2.87
C SER A 78 12.28 21.35 4.27
N ALA A 79 11.24 21.64 5.06
CA ALA A 79 11.06 21.10 6.40
C ALA A 79 10.47 19.67 6.42
N LEU A 80 9.63 19.35 5.43
CA LEU A 80 8.86 18.10 5.38
C LEU A 80 9.70 16.81 5.52
N PRO A 81 10.89 16.64 4.88
CA PRO A 81 11.69 15.42 5.02
C PRO A 81 12.12 15.11 6.47
N SER A 82 12.25 16.14 7.31
CA SER A 82 12.61 16.00 8.73
C SER A 82 11.41 16.05 9.67
N ALA A 83 10.22 16.34 9.14
CA ALA A 83 9.01 16.50 9.92
C ALA A 83 8.53 15.16 10.51
N ARG A 84 7.92 15.22 11.71
CA ARG A 84 7.34 14.07 12.40
C ARG A 84 6.02 14.45 13.05
N GLY A 85 5.21 13.42 13.36
CA GLY A 85 3.97 13.58 14.13
C GLY A 85 3.03 14.67 13.61
N VAL A 86 2.47 15.45 14.54
CA VAL A 86 1.54 16.56 14.25
C VAL A 86 2.16 17.60 13.32
N PHE A 87 3.45 17.91 13.48
CA PHE A 87 4.13 18.85 12.60
C PHE A 87 4.10 18.37 11.14
N ARG A 88 4.43 17.09 10.88
CA ARG A 88 4.34 16.51 9.53
C ARG A 88 2.92 16.57 8.97
N VAL A 89 1.91 16.23 9.77
CA VAL A 89 0.50 16.30 9.37
C VAL A 89 0.13 17.72 8.93
N ARG A 90 0.41 18.74 9.75
CA ARG A 90 0.08 20.13 9.43
C ARG A 90 0.90 20.66 8.26
N THR A 91 2.18 20.31 8.15
CA THR A 91 3.02 20.70 7.02
C THR A 91 2.46 20.15 5.71
N ALA A 92 2.09 18.87 5.68
CA ALA A 92 1.50 18.24 4.52
C ALA A 92 0.13 18.85 4.17
N GLN A 93 -0.75 19.08 5.15
CA GLN A 93 -2.05 19.73 4.91
C GLN A 93 -1.89 21.13 4.30
N VAL A 94 -1.03 21.98 4.86
CA VAL A 94 -0.83 23.34 4.35
C VAL A 94 -0.15 23.31 2.97
N LEU A 95 0.79 22.40 2.73
CA LEU A 95 1.36 22.20 1.40
C LEU A 95 0.31 21.76 0.38
N TYR A 96 -0.62 20.88 0.75
CA TYR A 96 -1.75 20.52 -0.10
C TYR A 96 -2.62 21.75 -0.42
N GLU A 97 -2.99 22.55 0.58
CA GLU A 97 -3.78 23.76 0.35
C GLU A 97 -3.09 24.77 -0.60
N LEU A 98 -1.77 24.89 -0.50
CA LEU A 98 -0.98 25.83 -1.29
C LEU A 98 -0.74 25.38 -2.74
N ILE A 99 -0.60 24.06 -2.95
CA ILE A 99 -0.05 23.50 -4.20
C ILE A 99 -1.05 22.57 -4.90
N GLY A 100 -1.96 21.93 -4.16
CA GLY A 100 -3.01 21.05 -4.70
C GLY A 100 -2.50 19.71 -5.23
N THR A 101 -1.46 19.15 -4.63
CA THR A 101 -0.84 17.88 -5.09
C THR A 101 -1.07 16.74 -4.10
N ASP A 102 -1.52 15.60 -4.62
CA ASP A 102 -1.93 14.43 -3.82
C ASP A 102 -0.78 13.77 -3.04
N GLU A 103 0.48 14.06 -3.39
CA GLU A 103 1.65 13.59 -2.64
C GLU A 103 1.54 13.96 -1.15
N TYR A 104 1.03 15.15 -0.83
CA TYR A 104 0.89 15.58 0.56
C TYR A 104 -0.28 14.90 1.29
N VAL A 105 -1.27 14.37 0.57
CA VAL A 105 -2.28 13.52 1.18
C VAL A 105 -1.64 12.20 1.62
N SER A 106 -0.71 11.67 0.82
CA SER A 106 0.04 10.45 1.14
C SER A 106 0.93 10.62 2.38
N GLU A 107 1.48 11.82 2.58
CA GLU A 107 2.25 12.17 3.79
C GLU A 107 1.43 12.12 5.07
N VAL A 108 0.20 12.65 5.05
CA VAL A 108 -0.73 12.55 6.18
C VAL A 108 -1.14 11.09 6.41
N ALA A 109 -1.43 10.37 5.34
CA ALA A 109 -1.82 8.96 5.39
C ALA A 109 -0.71 8.07 5.99
N ALA A 110 0.56 8.37 5.71
CA ALA A 110 1.70 7.69 6.31
C ALA A 110 1.81 7.91 7.82
N VAL A 111 1.42 9.08 8.34
CA VAL A 111 1.40 9.32 9.79
C VAL A 111 0.33 8.46 10.48
N LEU A 112 -0.87 8.38 9.90
CA LEU A 112 -1.96 7.54 10.44
C LEU A 112 -1.57 6.06 10.53
N GLU A 113 -0.81 5.56 9.57
CA GLU A 113 -0.40 4.14 9.52
C GLU A 113 0.87 3.83 10.30
N GLY A 114 1.58 4.86 10.73
CA GLY A 114 2.82 4.70 11.47
C GLY A 114 2.60 4.15 12.88
N PHE A 115 3.73 3.85 13.53
CA PHE A 115 3.78 3.44 14.93
C PHE A 115 4.04 4.63 15.88
N GLY A 116 3.67 5.84 15.46
CA GLY A 116 3.82 7.08 16.24
C GLY A 116 2.91 7.14 17.46
N HIS A 117 3.00 8.24 18.21
CA HIS A 117 2.11 8.46 19.35
C HIS A 117 0.66 8.55 18.87
N TRP A 118 -0.29 7.97 19.60
CA TRP A 118 -1.69 7.89 19.20
C TRP A 118 -2.32 9.25 18.87
N GLY A 119 -1.89 10.32 19.56
CA GLY A 119 -2.34 11.69 19.28
C GLY A 119 -1.98 12.17 17.87
N GLU A 120 -0.81 11.79 17.37
CA GLU A 120 -0.36 12.13 16.01
C GLU A 120 -1.22 11.41 14.96
N ARG A 121 -1.63 10.18 15.26
CA ARG A 121 -2.53 9.39 14.40
C ARG A 121 -3.96 9.92 14.41
N ILE A 122 -4.46 10.40 15.56
CA ILE A 122 -5.74 11.12 15.62
C ILE A 122 -5.68 12.36 14.71
N ASP A 123 -4.64 13.18 14.83
CA ASP A 123 -4.47 14.38 14.01
C ASP A 123 -4.44 14.04 12.52
N ALA A 124 -3.78 12.94 12.14
CA ALA A 124 -3.77 12.44 10.78
C ALA A 124 -5.16 11.98 10.31
N ALA A 125 -5.90 11.21 11.11
CA ALA A 125 -7.26 10.78 10.76
C ALA A 125 -8.21 11.97 10.59
N MET A 126 -8.14 12.97 11.48
CA MET A 126 -8.90 14.22 11.38
C MET A 126 -8.50 15.01 10.14
N ALA A 127 -7.21 15.07 9.82
CA ALA A 127 -6.69 15.75 8.65
C ALA A 127 -7.18 15.13 7.33
N LEU A 128 -7.14 13.79 7.22
CA LEU A 128 -7.61 13.08 6.03
C LEU A 128 -9.10 13.28 5.75
N ARG A 129 -9.92 13.56 6.77
CA ARG A 129 -11.33 13.92 6.59
C ARG A 129 -11.53 15.23 5.82
N LEU A 130 -10.57 16.16 5.91
CA LEU A 130 -10.64 17.49 5.30
C LEU A 130 -9.88 17.60 3.98
N LEU A 131 -9.01 16.63 3.69
CA LEU A 131 -8.26 16.54 2.45
C LEU A 131 -9.08 15.84 1.35
N PRO A 132 -8.71 15.98 0.07
CA PRO A 132 -9.39 15.25 -0.99
C PRO A 132 -9.31 13.75 -0.79
N ILE A 133 -10.32 13.08 -1.32
CA ILE A 133 -10.38 11.64 -1.35
C ILE A 133 -9.37 11.15 -2.37
N THR A 134 -8.24 10.67 -1.87
CA THR A 134 -7.33 9.84 -2.65
C THR A 134 -7.60 8.39 -2.31
N PRO A 135 -7.24 7.47 -3.23
CA PRO A 135 -7.20 6.07 -2.87
C PRO A 135 -6.37 5.87 -1.58
N ARG A 136 -5.18 6.48 -1.50
CA ARG A 136 -4.26 6.39 -0.36
C ARG A 136 -4.87 6.83 0.99
N SER A 137 -5.66 7.90 1.01
CA SER A 137 -6.35 8.38 2.22
C SER A 137 -7.47 7.43 2.65
N LEU A 138 -8.20 6.85 1.70
CA LEU A 138 -9.27 5.89 1.99
C LEU A 138 -8.72 4.65 2.70
N ALA A 139 -7.62 4.08 2.21
CA ALA A 139 -7.04 2.91 2.85
C ALA A 139 -6.38 3.20 4.20
N ALA A 140 -5.82 4.39 4.38
CA ALA A 140 -5.30 4.80 5.69
C ALA A 140 -6.42 4.94 6.70
N LEU A 141 -7.55 5.56 6.32
CA LEU A 141 -8.73 5.65 7.18
C LEU A 141 -9.29 4.26 7.49
N HIS A 142 -9.42 3.38 6.49
CA HIS A 142 -9.84 1.98 6.71
C HIS A 142 -8.91 1.26 7.68
N ARG A 143 -7.58 1.28 7.45
CA ARG A 143 -6.62 0.69 8.39
C ARG A 143 -6.67 1.29 9.79
N GLY A 144 -6.86 2.61 9.90
CA GLY A 144 -6.98 3.30 11.18
C GLY A 144 -8.20 2.86 12.00
N THR A 145 -9.24 2.29 11.37
CA THR A 145 -10.35 1.66 12.11
C THR A 145 -9.95 0.34 12.81
N PHE A 146 -8.76 -0.21 12.52
CA PHE A 146 -8.19 -1.37 13.20
C PHE A 146 -7.15 -1.00 14.27
N ASP A 147 -6.92 0.30 14.49
CA ASP A 147 -5.93 0.77 15.45
C ASP A 147 -6.26 0.27 16.86
N GLN A 148 -5.25 -0.02 17.69
CA GLN A 148 -5.46 -0.46 19.08
C GLN A 148 -6.09 0.66 19.95
N GLU A 149 -5.86 1.92 19.60
CA GLU A 149 -6.31 3.08 20.33
C GLU A 149 -7.70 3.50 19.85
N TYR A 150 -8.67 3.51 20.76
CA TYR A 150 -10.07 3.74 20.41
C TYR A 150 -10.29 5.09 19.71
N LEU A 151 -9.57 6.14 20.13
CA LEU A 151 -9.72 7.47 19.54
C LEU A 151 -9.24 7.49 18.09
N VAL A 152 -8.19 6.75 17.75
CA VAL A 152 -7.75 6.63 16.36
C VAL A 152 -8.85 5.95 15.54
N ARG A 153 -9.40 4.82 16.03
CA ARG A 153 -10.54 4.15 15.36
C ARG A 153 -11.74 5.07 15.18
N HIS A 154 -12.09 5.83 16.22
CA HIS A 154 -13.20 6.77 16.21
C HIS A 154 -13.03 7.84 15.13
N HIS A 155 -11.87 8.51 15.07
CA HIS A 155 -11.62 9.55 14.08
C HIS A 155 -11.48 8.99 12.66
N SER A 156 -10.90 7.79 12.50
CA SER A 156 -10.86 7.09 11.23
C SER A 156 -12.25 6.72 10.71
N ALA A 157 -13.13 6.21 11.57
CA ALA A 157 -14.51 5.90 11.24
C ALA A 157 -15.29 7.16 10.84
N ASN A 158 -15.11 8.27 11.58
CA ASN A 158 -15.67 9.57 11.22
C ASN A 158 -15.17 10.07 9.86
N GLY A 159 -13.91 9.82 9.52
CA GLY A 159 -13.37 10.07 8.19
C GLY A 159 -14.15 9.32 7.12
N LEU A 160 -14.27 7.99 7.25
CA LEU A 160 -15.02 7.16 6.30
C LEU A 160 -16.49 7.55 6.18
N LEU A 161 -17.17 7.88 7.28
CA LEU A 161 -18.55 8.38 7.28
C LEU A 161 -18.67 9.69 6.48
N ALA A 162 -17.77 10.65 6.71
CA ALA A 162 -17.75 11.91 5.98
C ALA A 162 -17.50 11.69 4.49
N LEU A 163 -16.60 10.76 4.12
CA LEU A 163 -16.36 10.37 2.74
C LEU A 163 -17.60 9.69 2.12
N ALA A 164 -18.35 8.92 2.91
CA ALA A 164 -19.65 8.37 2.53
C ALA A 164 -20.79 9.41 2.56
N GLY A 165 -20.49 10.69 2.76
CA GLY A 165 -21.45 11.80 2.71
C GLY A 165 -22.38 11.87 3.92
N GLN A 166 -22.12 11.09 4.96
CA GLN A 166 -22.87 11.13 6.20
C GLN A 166 -22.46 12.37 7.00
N LYS A 167 -23.44 13.05 7.58
CA LYS A 167 -23.24 14.29 8.35
C LYS A 167 -23.14 14.07 9.86
N PHE A 168 -23.52 12.88 10.33
CA PHE A 168 -23.45 12.51 11.74
C PHE A 168 -22.08 11.91 12.07
N GLU A 169 -21.74 11.87 13.36
CA GLU A 169 -20.52 11.24 13.86
C GLU A 169 -20.76 9.78 14.23
N ILE A 170 -19.71 8.98 14.28
CA ILE A 170 -19.78 7.56 14.67
C ILE A 170 -20.33 7.37 16.08
N SER A 171 -20.28 8.40 16.94
CA SER A 171 -20.93 8.39 18.27
C SER A 171 -22.45 8.42 18.22
N ASP A 172 -23.03 8.92 17.12
CA ASP A 172 -24.47 8.94 16.89
C ASP A 172 -24.94 7.70 16.12
N ASP A 173 -24.00 6.87 15.65
CA ASP A 173 -24.25 5.66 14.87
C ASP A 173 -24.43 4.44 15.80
N SER A 174 -25.32 3.51 15.43
CA SER A 174 -25.53 2.27 16.20
C SER A 174 -24.26 1.42 16.33
N ARG A 175 -23.30 1.60 15.41
CA ARG A 175 -22.01 0.90 15.39
C ARG A 175 -20.97 1.49 16.34
N PHE A 176 -21.28 2.58 17.05
CA PHE A 176 -20.36 3.19 18.02
C PHE A 176 -19.79 2.20 19.04
N ALA A 177 -20.66 1.31 19.56
CA ALA A 177 -20.29 0.32 20.56
C ALA A 177 -19.23 -0.68 20.05
N GLN A 178 -19.25 -1.00 18.75
CA GLN A 178 -18.28 -1.89 18.13
C GLN A 178 -16.94 -1.18 17.98
N VAL A 179 -16.91 0.06 17.48
CA VAL A 179 -15.69 0.87 17.31
C VAL A 179 -15.00 1.18 18.65
N SER A 180 -15.78 1.49 19.69
CA SER A 180 -15.27 1.77 21.05
C SER A 180 -14.94 0.52 21.85
N GLY A 181 -15.44 -0.65 21.42
CA GLY A 181 -15.20 -1.94 22.06
C GLY A 181 -13.75 -2.44 21.92
N ARG A 182 -13.46 -3.58 22.55
CA ARG A 182 -12.16 -4.25 22.53
C ARG A 182 -12.08 -5.47 21.60
N ASP A 183 -13.12 -5.71 20.80
CA ASP A 183 -13.21 -6.87 19.91
C ASP A 183 -12.71 -6.52 18.50
N PRO A 184 -11.51 -7.00 18.08
CA PRO A 184 -10.97 -6.70 16.76
C PRO A 184 -11.87 -7.19 15.62
N ALA A 185 -12.59 -8.30 15.78
CA ALA A 185 -13.48 -8.80 14.75
C ALA A 185 -14.65 -7.84 14.50
N ALA A 186 -15.19 -7.25 15.57
CA ALA A 186 -16.22 -6.22 15.45
C ALA A 186 -15.71 -4.95 14.75
N TRP A 187 -14.44 -4.58 14.96
CA TRP A 187 -13.83 -3.44 14.24
C TRP A 187 -13.76 -3.70 12.74
N HIS A 188 -13.35 -4.91 12.33
CA HIS A 188 -13.32 -5.33 10.93
C HIS A 188 -14.67 -5.21 10.24
N VAL A 189 -15.74 -5.70 10.87
CA VAL A 189 -17.09 -5.61 10.33
C VAL A 189 -17.50 -4.16 10.09
N VAL A 190 -17.29 -3.28 11.08
CA VAL A 190 -17.65 -1.85 10.94
C VAL A 190 -16.83 -1.17 9.85
N ALA A 191 -15.54 -1.44 9.77
CA ALA A 191 -14.66 -0.86 8.76
C ALA A 191 -15.12 -1.17 7.33
N ASP A 192 -15.47 -2.43 7.09
CA ASP A 192 -15.90 -2.90 5.77
C ASP A 192 -17.28 -2.36 5.40
N GLU A 193 -18.20 -2.26 6.38
CA GLU A 193 -19.49 -1.59 6.17
C GLU A 193 -19.34 -0.10 5.84
N LEU A 194 -18.44 0.61 6.53
CA LEU A 194 -18.17 2.03 6.27
C LEU A 194 -17.54 2.23 4.88
N LEU A 195 -16.62 1.36 4.49
CA LEU A 195 -16.03 1.36 3.16
C LEU A 195 -17.08 1.05 2.08
N GLY A 196 -17.97 0.10 2.34
CA GLY A 196 -19.10 -0.23 1.48
C GLY A 196 -20.05 0.96 1.29
N ALA A 197 -20.38 1.68 2.37
CA ALA A 197 -21.22 2.88 2.30
C ALA A 197 -20.61 3.98 1.42
N PHE A 198 -19.28 4.18 1.51
CA PHE A 198 -18.56 5.06 0.60
C PHE A 198 -18.68 4.60 -0.85
N ALA A 199 -18.44 3.31 -1.12
CA ALA A 199 -18.53 2.76 -2.48
C ALA A 199 -19.93 2.94 -3.08
N THR A 200 -21.00 2.68 -2.30
CA THR A 200 -22.38 2.89 -2.73
C THR A 200 -22.65 4.36 -3.08
N ARG A 201 -22.20 5.31 -2.26
CA ARG A 201 -22.34 6.73 -2.56
C ARG A 201 -21.61 7.11 -3.84
N SER A 202 -20.34 6.72 -3.97
CA SER A 202 -19.54 7.05 -5.16
C SER A 202 -20.16 6.48 -6.43
N ALA A 203 -20.69 5.24 -6.39
CA ALA A 203 -21.43 4.66 -7.50
C ALA A 203 -22.70 5.49 -7.84
N GLY A 204 -23.46 5.92 -6.84
CA GLY A 204 -24.67 6.74 -7.04
C GLY A 204 -24.41 8.15 -7.56
N VAL A 205 -23.26 8.76 -7.22
CA VAL A 205 -22.87 10.11 -7.67
C VAL A 205 -22.32 10.10 -9.10
N HIS A 206 -21.56 9.07 -9.48
CA HIS A 206 -20.89 9.01 -10.78
C HIS A 206 -21.66 8.23 -11.88
N GLY A 207 -22.74 7.53 -11.53
CA GLY A 207 -23.87 7.33 -12.44
C GLY A 207 -23.70 6.39 -13.64
N ASP A 208 -22.57 5.72 -13.88
CA ASP A 208 -22.51 4.64 -14.87
C ASP A 208 -21.52 3.50 -14.53
N ARG A 209 -21.75 2.36 -15.20
CA ARG A 209 -20.92 1.14 -15.13
C ARG A 209 -19.51 1.32 -15.74
N ALA A 210 -19.29 2.33 -16.58
CA ALA A 210 -17.99 2.66 -17.19
C ALA A 210 -17.07 3.43 -16.23
N SER A 211 -17.63 3.92 -15.12
CA SER A 211 -16.90 4.62 -14.05
C SER A 211 -16.17 3.68 -13.11
N PHE A 212 -16.13 2.36 -13.39
CA PHE A 212 -15.38 1.38 -12.61
C PHE A 212 -14.50 0.51 -13.52
N ALA A 213 -13.23 0.36 -13.19
CA ALA A 213 -12.30 -0.56 -13.87
C ALA A 213 -11.97 -1.72 -12.94
N VAL A 214 -12.09 -2.96 -13.42
CA VAL A 214 -11.69 -4.16 -12.67
C VAL A 214 -10.40 -4.70 -13.26
N GLU A 215 -9.31 -4.71 -12.50
CA GLU A 215 -8.05 -5.34 -12.85
C GLU A 215 -7.93 -6.65 -12.05
N LEU A 216 -7.99 -7.77 -12.76
CA LEU A 216 -7.66 -9.06 -12.15
C LEU A 216 -6.14 -9.14 -12.03
N GLY A 217 -5.64 -9.22 -10.80
CA GLY A 217 -4.27 -9.60 -10.51
C GLY A 217 -3.97 -11.02 -11.02
N PRO A 218 -2.67 -11.39 -11.07
CA PRO A 218 -2.27 -12.74 -11.44
C PRO A 218 -2.97 -13.77 -10.56
N ALA A 219 -3.14 -14.98 -11.08
CA ALA A 219 -3.65 -16.08 -10.27
C ALA A 219 -2.75 -16.26 -9.04
N ASP A 220 -3.36 -16.41 -7.87
CA ASP A 220 -2.65 -16.79 -6.67
C ASP A 220 -2.08 -18.19 -6.92
N TYR A 221 -0.76 -18.26 -7.06
CA TYR A 221 -0.12 -19.48 -7.55
C TYR A 221 -0.18 -20.64 -6.53
N ALA A 222 -0.46 -20.36 -5.26
CA ALA A 222 -0.71 -21.39 -4.24
C ALA A 222 -2.14 -21.96 -4.31
N ALA A 223 -3.05 -21.28 -4.99
CA ALA A 223 -4.42 -21.70 -5.23
C ALA A 223 -4.87 -21.16 -6.60
N PRO A 224 -4.64 -21.88 -7.73
CA PRO A 224 -4.85 -21.37 -9.10
C PRO A 224 -6.26 -20.81 -9.37
N HIS A 225 -7.20 -21.23 -8.53
CA HIS A 225 -8.60 -20.82 -8.52
C HIS A 225 -8.86 -19.47 -7.86
N HIS A 226 -7.91 -18.97 -7.06
CA HIS A 226 -7.93 -17.73 -6.31
C HIS A 226 -7.24 -16.64 -7.14
N ARG A 227 -7.95 -15.54 -7.43
CA ARG A 227 -7.36 -14.37 -8.08
C ARG A 227 -7.69 -13.13 -7.27
N ALA A 228 -6.72 -12.24 -7.12
CA ALA A 228 -6.98 -10.93 -6.53
C ALA A 228 -7.65 -10.03 -7.57
N ALA A 229 -8.95 -9.77 -7.47
CA ALA A 229 -9.57 -8.72 -8.27
C ALA A 229 -9.35 -7.34 -7.61
N ARG A 230 -8.90 -6.36 -8.37
CA ARG A 230 -8.77 -4.95 -7.97
C ARG A 230 -9.88 -4.19 -8.68
N VAL A 231 -10.68 -3.41 -7.95
CA VAL A 231 -11.70 -2.54 -8.54
C VAL A 231 -11.27 -1.10 -8.31
N TYR A 232 -11.29 -0.30 -9.36
CA TYR A 232 -10.97 1.13 -9.36
C TYR A 232 -12.16 1.92 -9.86
N LEU A 233 -12.20 3.21 -9.53
CA LEU A 233 -13.06 4.18 -10.22
C LEU A 233 -12.34 4.67 -11.49
N ALA A 234 -12.99 4.62 -12.65
CA ALA A 234 -12.45 5.15 -13.90
C ALA A 234 -12.19 6.66 -13.74
N GLY A 235 -10.98 7.09 -14.13
CA GLY A 235 -10.44 8.42 -13.84
C GLY A 235 -9.32 8.43 -12.79
N THR A 236 -9.10 7.34 -12.05
CA THR A 236 -7.96 7.19 -11.11
C THR A 236 -6.72 6.51 -11.72
N ARG A 237 -6.72 6.31 -13.05
CA ARG A 237 -5.61 5.67 -13.77
C ARG A 237 -4.47 6.68 -13.93
N LEU A 238 -3.54 6.71 -12.97
CA LEU A 238 -2.29 7.46 -13.12
C LEU A 238 -1.36 6.70 -14.10
N PRO A 239 -0.79 7.35 -15.13
CA PRO A 239 0.31 6.79 -15.91
C PRO A 239 1.64 6.94 -15.15
N GLY A 240 2.54 5.94 -15.27
CA GLY A 240 3.91 6.03 -14.74
C GLY A 240 4.13 5.43 -13.35
N ALA A 241 5.25 5.81 -12.71
CA ALA A 241 5.81 5.24 -11.47
C ALA A 241 4.89 5.34 -10.23
N ASP A 242 3.80 6.12 -10.30
CA ASP A 242 2.83 6.30 -9.20
C ASP A 242 1.83 5.13 -9.03
N ARG A 243 2.00 4.02 -9.77
CA ARG A 243 1.15 2.81 -9.66
C ARG A 243 1.17 2.13 -8.28
N SER A 244 2.21 2.34 -7.49
CA SER A 244 2.37 1.74 -6.15
C SER A 244 1.49 2.40 -5.08
N HIS A 245 0.83 3.53 -5.39
CA HIS A 245 0.14 4.37 -4.40
C HIS A 245 -1.40 4.35 -4.47
N VAL A 246 -1.99 3.51 -5.33
CA VAL A 246 -3.43 3.19 -5.27
C VAL A 246 -3.63 2.01 -4.31
N PRO A 247 -4.20 2.16 -3.11
CA PRO A 247 -4.72 1.04 -2.38
C PRO A 247 -5.93 0.46 -3.13
N MET A 248 -5.61 -0.66 -3.74
CA MET A 248 -6.40 -1.86 -3.81
C MET A 248 -7.55 -1.92 -2.77
N LEU A 249 -8.78 -2.11 -3.24
CA LEU A 249 -9.69 -3.03 -2.56
C LEU A 249 -9.00 -4.41 -2.59
N ARG A 250 -8.31 -4.81 -1.52
CA ARG A 250 -7.66 -6.12 -1.43
C ARG A 250 -8.66 -7.18 -0.97
N ASN A 251 -8.64 -8.30 -1.70
CA ASN A 251 -9.21 -9.62 -1.39
C ASN A 251 -10.74 -9.74 -1.36
N ILE A 252 -11.37 -9.63 -2.54
CA ILE A 252 -12.41 -10.62 -2.84
C ILE A 252 -11.66 -11.87 -3.32
N GLY A 253 -11.43 -12.80 -2.41
CA GLY A 253 -10.92 -14.12 -2.79
C GLY A 253 -11.96 -14.82 -3.63
N VAL A 254 -11.74 -14.88 -4.94
CA VAL A 254 -12.66 -15.53 -5.88
C VAL A 254 -12.39 -17.02 -5.82
N TYR A 255 -13.28 -17.81 -5.20
CA TYR A 255 -13.24 -19.27 -5.35
C TYR A 255 -13.99 -19.64 -6.63
N THR A 256 -13.31 -20.24 -7.60
CA THR A 256 -13.88 -20.56 -8.92
C THR A 256 -14.48 -21.97 -9.04
N THR A 257 -14.19 -22.91 -8.12
CA THR A 257 -14.72 -24.29 -8.17
C THR A 257 -14.96 -24.95 -6.79
N HIS A 258 -16.00 -25.79 -6.70
CA HIS A 258 -16.17 -26.85 -5.67
C HIS A 258 -15.16 -27.99 -5.98
N PRO A 259 -14.52 -28.70 -5.01
CA PRO A 259 -15.02 -28.95 -3.66
C PRO A 259 -14.32 -28.30 -2.48
N ASP A 260 -13.28 -27.48 -2.68
CA ASP A 260 -12.43 -26.99 -1.58
C ASP A 260 -12.93 -25.69 -0.90
N ARG A 261 -14.25 -25.45 -0.89
CA ARG A 261 -14.84 -24.18 -0.42
C ARG A 261 -15.28 -24.26 1.06
N PRO A 262 -14.80 -23.36 1.94
CA PRO A 262 -15.42 -23.12 3.24
C PRO A 262 -16.84 -22.52 3.04
N PRO A 263 -17.88 -23.01 3.72
CA PRO A 263 -19.30 -22.66 3.46
C PRO A 263 -19.69 -21.18 3.68
N HIS A 264 -18.77 -20.33 4.13
CA HIS A 264 -19.05 -18.95 4.53
C HIS A 264 -18.29 -17.88 3.73
N TYR A 265 -17.57 -18.25 2.66
CA TYR A 265 -16.82 -17.29 1.85
C TYR A 265 -17.69 -16.66 0.74
N PRO A 266 -17.76 -15.32 0.58
CA PRO A 266 -18.54 -14.68 -0.48
C PRO A 266 -17.95 -14.99 -1.86
N ASN A 267 -18.79 -15.39 -2.83
CA ASN A 267 -18.33 -15.59 -4.20
C ASN A 267 -18.30 -14.25 -4.97
N LEU A 268 -17.38 -14.13 -5.93
CA LEU A 268 -17.29 -12.96 -6.82
C LEU A 268 -18.63 -12.66 -7.49
N ARG A 269 -19.39 -13.70 -7.84
CA ARG A 269 -20.72 -13.56 -8.43
C ARG A 269 -21.68 -12.79 -7.52
N ALA A 270 -21.75 -13.05 -6.23
CA ALA A 270 -22.64 -12.34 -5.30
C ALA A 270 -22.22 -10.88 -5.17
N THR A 271 -20.90 -10.59 -5.14
CA THR A 271 -20.41 -9.22 -5.15
C THR A 271 -20.74 -8.51 -6.48
N LEU A 272 -20.56 -9.19 -7.62
CA LEU A 272 -20.89 -8.64 -8.94
C LEU A 272 -22.41 -8.49 -9.14
N GLU A 273 -23.23 -9.42 -8.68
CA GLU A 273 -24.69 -9.33 -8.67
C GLU A 273 -25.17 -8.18 -7.78
N HIS A 274 -24.54 -7.96 -6.63
CA HIS A 274 -24.81 -6.82 -5.74
C HIS A 274 -24.42 -5.48 -6.37
N LEU A 275 -23.44 -5.49 -7.29
CA LEU A 275 -23.04 -4.37 -8.13
C LEU A 275 -23.85 -4.28 -9.45
N GLY A 276 -24.88 -5.13 -9.61
CA GLY A 276 -25.83 -5.08 -10.73
C GLY A 276 -25.44 -5.90 -11.97
N PHE A 277 -24.48 -6.83 -11.88
CA PHE A 277 -24.07 -7.73 -12.97
C PHE A 277 -24.80 -9.09 -12.89
N ALA A 278 -26.12 -9.08 -13.14
CA ALA A 278 -26.99 -10.25 -12.94
C ALA A 278 -26.91 -11.34 -14.04
N ASP A 279 -26.34 -11.03 -15.21
CA ASP A 279 -26.38 -11.90 -16.40
C ASP A 279 -25.08 -12.69 -16.66
N LEU A 280 -24.31 -13.03 -15.61
CA LEU A 280 -23.08 -13.81 -15.75
C LEU A 280 -23.37 -15.31 -15.93
N PRO A 281 -22.64 -16.04 -16.80
CA PRO A 281 -22.86 -17.47 -17.01
C PRO A 281 -22.65 -18.31 -15.74
N GLU A 282 -23.46 -19.36 -15.58
CA GLU A 282 -23.65 -20.12 -14.33
C GLU A 282 -22.40 -20.92 -13.87
N SER A 283 -21.48 -21.26 -14.78
CA SER A 283 -20.19 -21.88 -14.49
C SER A 283 -19.22 -21.64 -15.65
N VAL A 284 -17.93 -21.48 -15.33
CA VAL A 284 -16.84 -21.40 -16.32
C VAL A 284 -15.84 -22.50 -16.00
N THR A 285 -15.84 -23.57 -16.78
CA THR A 285 -14.72 -24.51 -16.82
C THR A 285 -13.57 -23.85 -17.58
N LEU A 286 -12.39 -23.82 -16.96
CA LEU A 286 -11.20 -23.15 -17.50
C LEU A 286 -10.64 -23.93 -18.70
N ASP A 287 -11.11 -23.54 -19.89
CA ASP A 287 -10.32 -23.54 -21.11
C ASP A 287 -9.72 -22.12 -21.28
N GLU A 288 -8.46 -22.02 -21.71
CA GLU A 288 -7.77 -20.75 -21.94
C GLU A 288 -8.54 -19.90 -22.97
N ASP A 289 -9.13 -20.54 -23.97
CA ASP A 289 -9.92 -19.88 -25.01
C ASP A 289 -11.26 -19.34 -24.49
N ALA A 290 -11.89 -20.04 -23.54
CA ALA A 290 -13.15 -19.60 -22.92
C ALA A 290 -12.94 -18.44 -21.92
N THR A 291 -11.78 -18.43 -21.25
CA THR A 291 -11.36 -17.33 -20.37
C THR A 291 -11.06 -16.08 -21.18
N ALA A 292 -10.34 -16.24 -22.30
CA ALA A 292 -10.11 -15.17 -23.26
C ALA A 292 -11.44 -14.62 -23.79
N ALA A 293 -12.37 -15.47 -24.24
CA ALA A 293 -13.67 -15.04 -24.78
C ALA A 293 -14.58 -14.35 -23.74
N THR A 294 -14.49 -14.74 -22.47
CA THR A 294 -15.21 -14.09 -21.36
C THR A 294 -14.62 -12.72 -21.05
N LEU A 295 -13.29 -12.61 -20.98
CA LEU A 295 -12.61 -11.32 -20.85
C LEU A 295 -12.85 -10.42 -22.06
N ASP A 296 -12.93 -10.99 -23.26
CA ASP A 296 -13.24 -10.27 -24.50
C ASP A 296 -14.70 -9.78 -24.52
N SER A 297 -15.63 -10.57 -23.96
CA SER A 297 -17.02 -10.17 -23.77
C SER A 297 -17.20 -9.13 -22.67
N VAL A 298 -16.43 -9.22 -21.58
CA VAL A 298 -16.37 -8.21 -20.51
C VAL A 298 -15.74 -6.91 -21.03
N THR A 299 -14.69 -7.00 -21.83
CA THR A 299 -14.02 -5.86 -22.48
C THR A 299 -14.96 -5.18 -23.48
N ARG A 300 -15.68 -5.95 -24.31
CA ARG A 300 -16.75 -5.43 -25.20
C ARG A 300 -17.94 -4.83 -24.44
N ALA A 301 -18.31 -5.38 -23.29
CA ALA A 301 -19.42 -4.88 -22.48
C ALA A 301 -19.08 -3.62 -21.68
N LEU A 302 -17.78 -3.38 -21.43
CA LEU A 302 -17.29 -2.26 -20.62
C LEU A 302 -16.57 -1.16 -21.44
N ASP A 303 -16.50 -1.28 -22.77
CA ASP A 303 -15.87 -0.34 -23.71
C ASP A 303 -14.46 0.13 -23.25
N PHE A 304 -13.65 -0.80 -22.75
CA PHE A 304 -12.26 -0.55 -22.34
C PHE A 304 -11.27 -1.06 -23.39
N ASP A 305 -10.20 -0.28 -23.61
CA ASP A 305 -9.03 -0.73 -24.36
C ASP A 305 -8.02 -1.36 -23.38
N ILE A 306 -8.04 -2.70 -23.26
CA ILE A 306 -7.09 -3.47 -22.46
C ILE A 306 -6.12 -4.16 -23.42
N ASP A 307 -4.88 -3.67 -23.45
CA ASP A 307 -3.76 -4.38 -24.07
C ASP A 307 -3.34 -5.58 -23.19
N VAL A 308 -4.01 -6.72 -23.41
CA VAL A 308 -3.73 -8.01 -22.78
C VAL A 308 -2.37 -8.62 -23.21
N SER A 309 -1.67 -8.05 -24.20
CA SER A 309 -0.36 -8.57 -24.62
C SER A 309 0.72 -8.41 -23.52
N ARG A 310 0.53 -7.48 -22.58
CA ARG A 310 1.41 -7.27 -21.42
C ARG A 310 1.15 -8.20 -20.24
N TRP A 311 0.10 -9.04 -20.29
CA TRP A 311 -0.32 -9.93 -19.19
C TRP A 311 0.46 -11.26 -19.14
N ARG A 312 1.59 -11.34 -19.87
CA ARG A 312 2.43 -12.53 -19.99
C ARG A 312 3.81 -12.45 -19.32
N ALA A 313 4.16 -11.38 -18.60
CA ALA A 313 5.55 -11.07 -18.25
C ALA A 313 6.18 -11.93 -17.13
N THR A 314 6.11 -13.26 -17.25
CA THR A 314 7.34 -14.04 -17.19
C THR A 314 8.10 -13.73 -18.47
N ASP A 315 9.23 -13.04 -18.36
CA ASP A 315 10.13 -12.98 -19.52
C ASP A 315 10.75 -14.36 -19.73
N LEU A 316 11.02 -15.09 -18.63
CA LEU A 316 11.67 -16.39 -18.72
C LEU A 316 11.46 -17.30 -17.50
N LEU A 317 11.09 -18.56 -17.75
CA LEU A 317 11.08 -19.64 -16.77
C LEU A 317 12.17 -20.66 -17.11
N ILE A 318 13.01 -21.01 -16.13
CA ILE A 318 14.10 -21.98 -16.28
C ILE A 318 13.89 -23.12 -15.30
N GLY A 319 13.70 -24.33 -15.81
CA GLY A 319 13.46 -25.53 -15.00
C GLY A 319 12.00 -25.95 -15.00
N ASP A 320 11.61 -26.71 -13.97
CA ASP A 320 10.27 -27.26 -13.78
C ASP A 320 9.75 -26.83 -12.41
N ARG A 321 8.65 -26.07 -12.38
CA ARG A 321 8.06 -25.56 -11.13
C ARG A 321 7.72 -26.67 -10.15
N SER A 322 7.32 -27.85 -10.64
CA SER A 322 6.98 -29.01 -9.79
C SER A 322 8.21 -29.63 -9.10
N ARG A 323 9.42 -29.20 -9.48
CA ARG A 323 10.69 -29.71 -8.94
C ARG A 323 11.56 -28.55 -8.48
N ILE A 324 12.31 -27.95 -9.40
CA ILE A 324 13.10 -26.73 -9.19
C ILE A 324 13.00 -25.86 -10.43
N ALA A 325 12.68 -24.58 -10.25
CA ALA A 325 12.74 -23.59 -11.30
C ALA A 325 13.16 -22.21 -10.80
N LEU A 326 13.77 -21.42 -11.67
CA LEU A 326 13.96 -20.00 -11.49
C LEU A 326 13.11 -19.25 -12.51
N GLU A 327 12.32 -18.31 -12.01
CA GLU A 327 11.49 -17.42 -12.79
C GLU A 327 12.08 -16.01 -12.76
N ILE A 328 12.44 -15.48 -13.92
CA ILE A 328 13.08 -14.17 -14.07
C ILE A 328 12.07 -13.21 -14.69
N GLY A 329 11.72 -12.17 -13.93
CA GLY A 329 10.88 -11.07 -14.34
C GLY A 329 11.64 -9.98 -15.08
N PRO A 330 10.91 -8.92 -15.51
CA PRO A 330 11.51 -7.80 -16.20
C PRO A 330 12.50 -7.02 -15.30
N ALA A 331 13.35 -6.22 -15.95
CA ALA A 331 14.17 -5.23 -15.25
C ALA A 331 13.31 -4.26 -14.43
N ASP A 332 13.78 -3.95 -13.23
CA ASP A 332 13.14 -2.98 -12.36
C ASP A 332 13.19 -1.58 -13.02
N PRO A 333 12.08 -0.83 -13.03
CA PRO A 333 12.05 0.51 -13.63
C PRO A 333 13.01 1.49 -12.95
N ASP A 334 13.33 1.28 -11.68
CA ASP A 334 14.21 2.15 -10.88
C ASP A 334 15.69 1.76 -11.00
N GLY A 335 16.00 0.63 -11.65
CA GLY A 335 17.37 0.21 -11.91
C GLY A 335 17.46 -0.98 -12.86
N SER A 336 18.08 -0.78 -14.03
CA SER A 336 18.25 -1.84 -15.03
C SER A 336 19.05 -3.06 -14.56
N GLN A 337 19.80 -2.92 -13.45
CA GLN A 337 20.56 -3.99 -12.80
C GLN A 337 19.78 -4.74 -11.71
N LEU A 338 18.52 -4.38 -11.48
CA LEU A 338 17.63 -5.06 -10.54
C LEU A 338 16.58 -5.85 -11.33
N ARG A 339 16.29 -7.08 -10.89
CA ARG A 339 15.25 -7.93 -11.47
C ARG A 339 14.54 -8.74 -10.42
N THR A 340 13.25 -8.98 -10.63
CA THR A 340 12.51 -9.97 -9.86
C THR A 340 12.98 -11.38 -10.26
N CYS A 341 13.50 -12.16 -9.32
CA CYS A 341 13.98 -13.51 -9.48
C CYS A 341 13.32 -14.42 -8.44
N THR A 342 12.34 -15.23 -8.86
CA THR A 342 11.56 -16.11 -7.98
C THR A 342 12.07 -17.54 -8.08
N LEU A 343 12.46 -18.13 -6.95
CA LEU A 343 12.77 -19.55 -6.85
C LEU A 343 11.50 -20.37 -6.59
N TRP A 344 11.36 -21.46 -7.32
CA TRP A 344 10.32 -22.46 -7.16
C TRP A 344 10.91 -23.78 -6.68
N LEU A 345 10.25 -24.40 -5.70
CA LEU A 345 10.55 -25.74 -5.19
C LEU A 345 9.23 -26.48 -4.97
N ASP A 346 9.14 -27.72 -5.47
CA ASP A 346 7.98 -28.61 -5.23
C ASP A 346 6.61 -28.01 -5.59
N GLY A 347 6.55 -27.26 -6.69
CA GLY A 347 5.33 -26.58 -7.14
C GLY A 347 5.00 -25.30 -6.36
N ALA A 348 5.80 -24.94 -5.36
CA ALA A 348 5.61 -23.77 -4.51
C ALA A 348 6.70 -22.72 -4.73
N ILE A 349 6.36 -21.46 -4.42
CA ILE A 349 7.32 -20.36 -4.41
C ILE A 349 8.15 -20.46 -3.12
N ALA A 350 9.46 -20.61 -3.27
CA ALA A 350 10.43 -20.70 -2.17
C ALA A 350 11.00 -19.33 -1.77
N THR A 351 10.80 -18.29 -2.58
CA THR A 351 11.21 -16.90 -2.28
C THR A 351 10.04 -15.93 -2.53
N PRO A 352 8.98 -15.97 -1.72
CA PRO A 352 7.80 -15.12 -1.92
C PRO A 352 8.04 -13.66 -1.50
N PHE A 353 9.15 -13.38 -0.82
CA PHE A 353 9.52 -12.08 -0.29
C PHE A 353 10.91 -11.68 -0.78
N ASP A 354 11.13 -10.38 -0.87
CA ASP A 354 12.38 -9.74 -1.30
C ASP A 354 13.02 -10.40 -2.54
N ASN A 355 12.20 -10.86 -3.49
CA ASN A 355 12.68 -11.56 -4.66
C ASN A 355 13.33 -10.62 -5.71
N THR A 356 13.63 -9.38 -5.35
CA THR A 356 14.38 -8.45 -6.21
C THR A 356 15.87 -8.70 -6.01
N ALA A 357 16.54 -9.08 -7.10
CA ALA A 357 17.95 -9.42 -7.10
C ALA A 357 18.77 -8.36 -7.85
N TYR A 358 19.92 -7.99 -7.27
CA TYR A 358 20.97 -7.26 -7.98
C TYR A 358 21.69 -8.21 -8.94
N VAL A 359 21.39 -8.08 -10.23
CA VAL A 359 21.74 -9.04 -11.29
C VAL A 359 23.22 -9.44 -11.29
N PRO A 360 24.20 -8.53 -11.18
CA PRO A 360 25.62 -8.91 -11.17
C PRO A 360 26.01 -9.82 -9.99
N GLN A 361 25.55 -9.48 -8.78
CA GLN A 361 25.86 -10.28 -7.58
C GLN A 361 25.11 -11.61 -7.60
N PHE A 362 23.83 -11.58 -7.98
CA PHE A 362 22.99 -12.78 -8.02
C PHE A 362 23.52 -13.80 -9.03
N THR A 363 23.87 -13.35 -10.24
CA THR A 363 24.52 -14.18 -11.27
C THR A 363 25.80 -14.84 -10.75
N ASN A 364 26.65 -14.10 -10.04
CA ASN A 364 27.85 -14.65 -9.43
C ASN A 364 27.51 -15.73 -8.38
N SER A 365 26.51 -15.49 -7.52
CA SER A 365 26.04 -16.45 -6.52
C SER A 365 25.52 -17.75 -7.13
N LEU A 366 24.76 -17.67 -8.23
CA LEU A 366 24.27 -18.83 -8.98
C LEU A 366 25.44 -19.66 -9.54
N ARG A 367 26.44 -19.01 -10.16
CA ARG A 367 27.62 -19.69 -10.72
C ARG A 367 28.49 -20.35 -9.65
N VAL A 368 28.74 -19.65 -8.54
CA VAL A 368 29.51 -20.20 -7.40
C VAL A 368 28.80 -21.42 -6.82
N SER A 369 27.48 -21.34 -6.66
CA SER A 369 26.67 -22.46 -6.16
C SER A 369 26.72 -23.65 -7.11
N ALA A 370 26.52 -23.43 -8.41
CA ALA A 370 26.63 -24.48 -9.43
C ALA A 370 28.02 -25.17 -9.41
N ALA A 371 29.10 -24.40 -9.26
CA ALA A 371 30.46 -24.94 -9.16
C ALA A 371 30.66 -25.79 -7.89
N ARG A 372 30.13 -25.36 -6.74
CA ARG A 372 30.16 -26.12 -5.47
C ARG A 372 29.42 -27.45 -5.60
N TYR A 373 28.22 -27.44 -6.18
CA TYR A 373 27.44 -28.66 -6.41
C TYR A 373 28.17 -29.69 -7.27
N ARG A 374 28.85 -29.25 -8.33
CA ARG A 374 29.72 -30.13 -9.14
C ARG A 374 30.89 -30.72 -8.36
N ALA A 375 31.44 -29.95 -7.43
CA ALA A 375 32.54 -30.38 -6.57
C ALA A 375 32.10 -31.31 -5.42
N GLY A 376 30.81 -31.68 -5.34
CA GLY A 376 30.28 -32.49 -4.24
C GLY A 376 30.14 -31.72 -2.93
N GLN A 377 30.19 -30.38 -2.97
CA GLN A 377 30.01 -29.52 -1.80
C GLN A 377 28.54 -29.09 -1.73
N TRP A 378 27.79 -29.76 -0.86
CA TRP A 378 26.32 -29.65 -0.80
C TRP A 378 25.80 -28.86 0.42
N ALA A 379 26.70 -28.27 1.21
CA ALA A 379 26.31 -27.41 2.32
C ALA A 379 25.68 -26.11 1.81
N ASP A 380 24.57 -25.71 2.44
CA ASP A 380 23.86 -24.42 2.29
C ASP A 380 23.24 -24.18 0.90
N PHE A 381 22.03 -24.73 0.68
CA PHE A 381 21.29 -24.48 -0.55
C PHE A 381 20.72 -23.06 -0.60
N ALA A 382 20.84 -22.43 -1.77
CA ALA A 382 20.29 -21.12 -2.07
C ALA A 382 20.69 -19.97 -1.13
N HIS A 383 21.89 -19.99 -0.52
CA HIS A 383 22.38 -18.83 0.23
C HIS A 383 22.90 -17.71 -0.71
N TRP A 384 22.00 -17.08 -1.48
CA TRP A 384 22.37 -16.12 -2.53
C TRP A 384 22.32 -14.65 -2.09
N GLY A 385 21.90 -14.38 -0.86
CA GLY A 385 21.78 -13.05 -0.29
C GLY A 385 20.35 -12.74 0.17
N PRO A 386 19.96 -11.45 0.23
CA PRO A 386 18.63 -11.02 0.67
C PRO A 386 17.47 -11.69 -0.07
N THR A 387 17.64 -12.02 -1.35
CA THR A 387 16.63 -12.70 -2.18
C THR A 387 16.20 -14.07 -1.65
N THR A 388 16.97 -14.66 -0.74
CA THR A 388 16.81 -16.03 -0.26
C THR A 388 17.00 -16.13 1.26
N ASP A 389 17.08 -15.03 1.99
CA ASP A 389 17.41 -15.04 3.43
C ASP A 389 16.27 -15.60 4.31
N ASP A 390 15.07 -15.68 3.74
CA ASP A 390 13.88 -16.32 4.33
C ASP A 390 13.78 -17.82 4.02
N LEU A 391 14.70 -18.39 3.23
CA LEU A 391 14.75 -19.81 2.88
C LEU A 391 15.88 -20.52 3.63
N ALA A 392 15.53 -21.45 4.52
CA ALA A 392 16.47 -22.39 5.10
C ALA A 392 16.37 -23.72 4.34
N ALA A 393 17.46 -24.20 3.74
CA ALA A 393 17.42 -25.43 2.95
C ALA A 393 18.70 -26.27 3.08
N GLU A 394 18.52 -27.58 3.24
CA GLU A 394 19.58 -28.57 3.42
C GLU A 394 19.48 -29.66 2.35
N MET A 395 20.61 -29.93 1.69
CA MET A 395 20.73 -31.01 0.71
C MET A 395 21.30 -32.27 1.36
N HIS A 396 20.52 -33.34 1.38
CA HIS A 396 20.93 -34.63 1.92
C HIS A 396 21.79 -35.41 0.92
N PRO A 397 22.65 -36.36 1.39
CA PRO A 397 23.53 -37.11 0.51
C PRO A 397 22.83 -37.98 -0.56
N ASP A 398 21.54 -38.25 -0.39
CA ASP A 398 20.71 -39.02 -1.32
C ASP A 398 20.05 -38.17 -2.43
N GLY A 399 20.36 -36.86 -2.45
CA GLY A 399 19.79 -35.85 -3.36
C GLY A 399 18.46 -35.27 -2.89
N THR A 400 18.01 -35.54 -1.67
CA THR A 400 16.80 -34.93 -1.13
C THR A 400 17.11 -33.52 -0.62
N LEU A 401 16.45 -32.51 -1.18
CA LEU A 401 16.47 -31.16 -0.65
C LEU A 401 15.30 -31.00 0.33
N GLN A 402 15.62 -30.77 1.60
CA GLN A 402 14.64 -30.34 2.60
C GLN A 402 14.70 -28.83 2.72
N TYR A 403 13.55 -28.18 2.77
CA TYR A 403 13.48 -26.73 2.90
C TYR A 403 12.39 -26.29 3.87
N LEU A 404 12.68 -25.19 4.55
CA LEU A 404 11.81 -24.46 5.46
C LEU A 404 11.83 -22.99 5.02
N LEU A 405 10.68 -22.52 4.58
CA LEU A 405 10.42 -21.11 4.34
C LEU A 405 9.99 -20.47 5.67
N LEU A 406 10.80 -19.56 6.16
CA LEU A 406 10.53 -18.78 7.36
C LEU A 406 9.70 -17.56 6.98
N SER A 407 8.42 -17.53 7.37
CA SER A 407 7.59 -16.37 7.09
C SER A 407 7.74 -15.32 8.16
N ARG A 408 8.43 -14.21 7.83
CA ARG A 408 8.50 -13.03 8.73
C ARG A 408 7.21 -12.21 8.75
N LEU A 409 6.21 -12.58 7.95
CA LEU A 409 4.92 -11.88 7.89
C LEU A 409 3.91 -12.54 8.82
N GLU A 410 3.35 -11.73 9.71
CA GLU A 410 2.28 -12.14 10.62
C GLU A 410 1.07 -12.66 9.82
N GLY A 411 0.70 -13.93 10.05
CA GLY A 411 -0.48 -14.57 9.45
C GLY A 411 -0.25 -15.43 8.19
N VAL A 412 0.96 -15.48 7.60
CA VAL A 412 1.25 -16.35 6.45
C VAL A 412 1.73 -17.75 6.87
N GLY A 413 2.35 -17.85 8.05
CA GLY A 413 2.84 -19.11 8.63
C GLY A 413 4.09 -19.64 7.90
N ASP A 414 4.94 -20.34 8.65
CA ASP A 414 6.09 -21.04 8.06
C ASP A 414 5.61 -22.18 7.14
N ARG A 415 6.40 -22.47 6.09
CA ARG A 415 6.11 -23.58 5.17
C ARG A 415 7.30 -24.51 5.09
N GLU A 416 7.06 -25.79 5.30
CA GLU A 416 8.07 -26.84 5.16
C GLU A 416 7.74 -27.71 3.96
N GLY A 417 8.77 -28.14 3.25
CA GLY A 417 8.64 -29.05 2.12
C GLY A 417 9.91 -29.87 1.90
N ALA A 418 9.77 -30.93 1.12
CA ALA A 418 10.91 -31.79 0.76
C ALA A 418 10.76 -32.24 -0.69
N VAL A 419 11.78 -31.98 -1.49
CA VAL A 419 11.80 -32.35 -2.92
C VAL A 419 13.07 -33.10 -3.23
N ARG A 420 12.93 -34.20 -3.97
CA ARG A 420 14.09 -34.97 -4.44
C ARG A 420 14.61 -34.39 -5.74
N LEU A 421 15.81 -33.82 -5.68
CA LEU A 421 16.45 -33.16 -6.81
C LEU A 421 17.72 -33.90 -7.19
N ARG A 422 18.02 -33.96 -8.49
CA ARG A 422 19.31 -34.47 -8.93
C ARG A 422 20.30 -33.30 -9.00
N VAL A 423 21.55 -33.54 -8.64
CA VAL A 423 22.58 -32.48 -8.62
C VAL A 423 22.77 -31.85 -10.00
N ASP A 424 22.71 -32.65 -11.07
CA ASP A 424 22.78 -32.18 -12.46
C ASP A 424 21.60 -31.26 -12.84
N GLU A 425 20.41 -31.52 -12.30
CA GLU A 425 19.23 -30.68 -12.50
C GLU A 425 19.36 -29.31 -11.83
N ILE A 426 19.86 -29.28 -10.59
CA ILE A 426 20.13 -28.02 -9.88
C ILE A 426 21.17 -27.21 -10.64
N VAL A 427 22.30 -27.83 -10.99
CA VAL A 427 23.38 -27.17 -11.74
C VAL A 427 22.84 -26.61 -13.06
N ALA A 428 22.05 -27.37 -13.80
CA ALA A 428 21.48 -26.93 -15.07
C ALA A 428 20.57 -25.70 -14.92
N VAL A 429 19.72 -25.65 -13.90
CA VAL A 429 18.84 -24.48 -13.64
C VAL A 429 19.66 -23.25 -13.26
N LEU A 430 20.62 -23.40 -12.34
CA LEU A 430 21.43 -22.27 -11.85
C LEU A 430 22.30 -21.66 -12.95
N GLU A 431 22.94 -22.50 -13.77
CA GLU A 431 23.79 -22.01 -14.86
C GLU A 431 22.98 -21.35 -15.95
N LYS A 432 21.86 -21.97 -16.35
CA LYS A 432 21.01 -21.39 -17.38
C LYS A 432 20.45 -20.03 -16.93
N ALA A 433 20.11 -19.89 -15.64
CA ALA A 433 19.66 -18.62 -15.08
C ALA A 433 20.77 -17.57 -15.08
N ALA A 434 21.97 -17.94 -14.65
CA ALA A 434 23.13 -17.05 -14.71
C ALA A 434 23.45 -16.60 -16.15
N ASP A 435 23.35 -17.50 -17.12
CA ASP A 435 23.63 -17.20 -18.52
C ASP A 435 22.60 -16.24 -19.12
N VAL A 436 21.31 -16.41 -18.81
CA VAL A 436 20.28 -15.47 -19.28
C VAL A 436 20.46 -14.10 -18.64
N LEU A 437 20.71 -14.05 -17.32
CA LEU A 437 20.95 -12.79 -16.62
C LEU A 437 22.19 -12.04 -17.13
N THR A 438 23.21 -12.75 -17.64
CA THR A 438 24.40 -12.12 -18.24
C THR A 438 24.19 -11.68 -19.69
N ALA A 439 23.32 -12.36 -20.44
CA ALA A 439 23.12 -12.11 -21.87
C ALA A 439 22.30 -10.84 -22.17
N GLU A 440 21.64 -10.29 -21.15
CA GLU A 440 20.78 -9.10 -21.26
C GLU A 440 21.45 -7.81 -20.75
N GLU A 441 22.70 -7.87 -20.29
CA GLU A 441 23.59 -6.71 -20.06
C GLU A 441 24.27 -6.27 -21.36
#